data_AF-A0A5K1DMG2-F1
#
_entry.id   AF-A0A5K1DMG2-F1
#
_cell.length_a   1.000
_cell.length_b   1.000
_cell.length_c   1.000
_cell.angle_alpha   90.00
_cell.angle_beta   90.00
_cell.angle_gamma   90.00
#
_symmetry.space_group_name_H-M   'P 1'
#
loop_
_entity.id
_entity.type
_entity.pdbx_description
1 polymer ?
#
loop_
_entity_poly.entity_id
_entity_poly.type
_entity_poly.pdbx_seq_one_letter_code
_entity_poly.pdbx_strand_id
1 'polypeptide(L)' 'RAKNFASSVGADNITMAELEDFHPEEGMILANATPVGMQPNIQETPIPK' A
#
# COMPACT_ATOMS: atom_id res chain seq x y z
N ARG A 1 7.61 -10.04 5.08
CA ARG A 1 7.90 -8.79 5.82
C ARG A 1 6.62 -8.08 6.22
N ALA A 2 5.74 -7.71 5.27
CA ALA A 2 4.42 -7.12 5.57
C ALA A 2 3.59 -7.94 6.56
N LYS A 3 3.44 -9.26 6.34
CA LYS A 3 2.75 -10.17 7.28
C LYS A 3 3.27 -10.07 8.72
N ASN A 4 4.60 -10.19 8.91
CA ASN A 4 5.19 -10.16 10.25
C ASN A 4 5.02 -8.78 10.92
N PHE A 5 5.09 -7.70 10.15
CA PHE A 5 4.87 -6.35 10.66
C PHE A 5 3.41 -6.17 11.09
N ALA A 6 2.47 -6.52 10.22
CA ALA A 6 1.04 -6.45 10.51
C ALA A 6 0.67 -7.26 11.77
N SER A 7 1.17 -8.51 11.89
CA SER A 7 0.97 -9.32 13.09
C SER A 7 1.57 -8.70 14.36
N SER A 8 2.66 -7.94 14.26
CA SER A 8 3.28 -7.29 15.42
C SER A 8 2.51 -6.07 15.94
N VAL A 9 1.75 -5.40 15.06
CA VAL A 9 0.94 -4.21 15.41
C VAL A 9 -0.56 -4.52 15.50
N GLY A 10 -0.97 -5.78 15.34
CA GLY A 10 -2.37 -6.18 15.35
C GLY A 10 -3.19 -5.66 14.17
N ALA A 11 -2.52 -5.40 13.04
CA ALA A 11 -3.15 -4.94 11.81
C ALA A 11 -3.33 -6.10 10.81
N ASP A 12 -4.20 -5.88 9.83
CA ASP A 12 -4.34 -6.75 8.68
C ASP A 12 -3.23 -6.53 7.66
N ASN A 13 -2.96 -7.56 6.88
CA ASN A 13 -1.99 -7.53 5.79
C ASN A 13 -2.71 -7.80 4.48
N ILE A 14 -2.49 -6.94 3.50
CA ILE A 14 -2.87 -7.15 2.10
C ILE A 14 -1.60 -7.24 1.26
N THR A 15 -1.62 -8.05 0.23
CA THR A 15 -0.54 -8.11 -0.76
C THR A 15 -0.65 -6.95 -1.75
N MET A 16 0.44 -6.65 -2.45
CA MET A 16 0.45 -5.60 -3.47
C MET A 16 -0.52 -5.90 -4.62
N ALA A 17 -0.70 -7.17 -4.98
CA ALA A 17 -1.64 -7.59 -6.01
C ALA A 17 -3.10 -7.41 -5.55
N GLU A 18 -3.39 -7.70 -4.28
CA GLU A 18 -4.73 -7.49 -3.71
C GLU A 18 -5.10 -6.02 -3.56
N LEU A 19 -4.10 -5.13 -3.40
CA LEU A 19 -4.33 -3.69 -3.29
C LEU A 19 -4.92 -3.09 -4.58
N GLU A 20 -4.61 -3.65 -5.76
CA GLU A 20 -5.15 -3.19 -7.05
C GLU A 20 -6.67 -3.39 -7.14
N ASP A 21 -7.17 -4.50 -6.59
CA ASP A 21 -8.59 -4.86 -6.56
C ASP A 21 -9.26 -4.51 -5.22
N PHE A 22 -8.54 -3.86 -4.30
CA PHE A 22 -9.07 -3.51 -2.99
C PHE A 22 -10.04 -2.35 -3.11
N HIS A 23 -11.26 -2.56 -2.63
CA HIS A 23 -12.31 -1.54 -2.61
C HIS A 23 -12.35 -0.91 -1.21
N PRO A 24 -11.72 0.26 -1.00
CA PRO A 24 -11.70 0.90 0.30
C PRO A 24 -13.10 1.32 0.74
N GLU A 25 -13.36 1.23 2.04
CA GLU A 25 -14.55 1.83 2.63
C GLU A 25 -14.48 3.36 2.56
N GLU A 26 -15.64 4.00 2.62
CA GLU A 26 -15.73 5.45 2.64
C GLU A 26 -14.93 6.03 3.82
N GLY A 27 -14.00 6.94 3.52
CA GLY A 27 -13.15 7.59 4.52
C GLY A 27 -11.81 6.90 4.81
N MET A 28 -11.49 5.77 4.17
CA MET A 28 -10.14 5.18 4.26
C MET A 28 -9.07 6.09 3.64
N ILE A 29 -7.88 6.10 4.23
CA ILE A 29 -6.73 6.92 3.81
C ILE A 29 -5.60 6.01 3.32
N LEU A 30 -5.09 6.27 2.10
CA LEU A 30 -3.89 5.62 1.59
C LEU A 30 -2.63 6.41 1.96
N ALA A 31 -1.71 5.79 2.69
CA ALA A 31 -0.41 6.36 3.06
C ALA A 31 0.75 5.55 2.46
N ASN A 32 1.34 6.06 1.37
CA ASN A 32 2.52 5.44 0.78
C ASN A 32 3.77 5.67 1.66
N ALA A 33 4.36 4.60 2.17
CA ALA A 33 5.62 4.62 2.92
C ALA A 33 6.78 3.96 2.15
N THR A 34 6.63 3.78 0.83
CA THR A 34 7.65 3.21 -0.05
C THR A 34 8.30 4.28 -0.91
N PRO A 35 9.50 4.03 -1.47
CA PRO A 35 10.15 4.97 -2.41
C PRO A 35 9.46 5.10 -3.78
N VAL A 36 8.35 4.40 -4.03
CA VAL A 36 7.62 4.48 -5.31
C VAL A 36 7.16 5.93 -5.53
N GLY A 37 7.48 6.49 -6.70
CA GLY A 37 7.23 7.89 -7.04
C GLY A 37 8.34 8.87 -6.63
N MET A 38 9.39 8.41 -5.93
CA MET A 38 10.56 9.24 -5.60
C MET A 38 11.48 9.39 -6.82
N GLN A 39 12.23 10.48 -6.90
CA GLN A 39 13.24 10.67 -7.95
C GLN A 39 14.23 9.49 -8.00
N PRO A 40 14.54 8.93 -9.18
CA PRO A 40 14.16 9.37 -10.54
C PRO A 40 12.81 8.84 -11.06
N ASN A 41 12.15 7.95 -10.32
CA ASN A 41 10.97 7.20 -10.73
C ASN A 41 9.66 7.97 -10.55
N ILE A 42 9.62 9.24 -10.97
CA ILE A 42 8.50 10.16 -10.70
C ILE A 42 7.18 9.76 -11.38
N GLN A 43 7.22 8.83 -12.33
CA GLN A 43 6.03 8.33 -13.03
C GLN A 43 5.49 7.03 -12.41
N GLU A 44 6.21 6.42 -11.48
CA GLU A 44 5.72 5.25 -10.75
C GLU A 44 4.71 5.68 -9.69
N THR A 45 3.69 4.86 -9.49
CA THR A 45 2.63 5.08 -8.49
C THR A 45 2.41 3.77 -7.72
N PRO A 46 2.20 3.82 -6.39
CA PRO A 46 1.96 2.63 -5.59
C PRO A 46 0.58 1.99 -5.87
N ILE A 47 -0.31 2.70 -6.57
CA ILE A 47 -1.58 2.16 -7.03
C ILE A 47 -1.79 2.55 -8.50
N PRO A 48 -2.42 1.71 -9.34
CA PRO A 48 -2.84 2.10 -10.68
C PRO A 48 -3.72 3.36 -10.64
N LYS A 49 -3.69 4.16 -11.72
CA LYS A 49 -4.56 5.33 -11.89
C LYS A 49 -5.93 4.93 -12.42
#